data_AF-A0AA88KWU6-F1
#
_entry.id   AF-A0AA88KWU6-F1
#
_cell.length_a   1.000
_cell.length_b   1.000
_cell.length_c   1.000
_cell.angle_alpha   90.00
_cell.angle_beta   90.00
_cell.angle_gamma   90.00
#
_symmetry.space_group_name_H-M   'P 1'
#
loop_
_entity.id
_entity.type
_entity.pdbx_description
1 polymer ?
#
loop_
_entity_poly.entity_id
_entity_poly.type
_entity_poly.pdbx_seq_one_letter_code
_entity_poly.pdbx_strand_id
1 'polypeptide(L)'
;MNGHKAVCLDGNIRPVPGNCLVYSFGVKNDWSFEDAMMKYGCEVYGFDPSIIEPKQTGVRKFIFYKIGLQGKDEVNKRGWEMKSLRSIMKLLGHENRIIDVLKMDIEESEYEAIPNMIDTGNITPWHMWLNSRK
;
A
#
# COMPACT_ATOMS: atom_id res chain seq x y z
N MET A 1 20.25 8.79 11.77
CA MET A 1 19.60 10.12 11.74
C MET A 1 18.16 9.93 11.32
N ASN A 2 17.25 10.44 12.13
CA ASN A 2 15.82 10.16 12.07
C ASN A 2 15.19 10.85 10.85
N GLY A 3 14.79 10.06 9.86
CA GLY A 3 13.93 10.52 8.77
C GLY A 3 12.53 10.75 9.32
N HIS A 4 12.25 11.97 9.75
CA HIS A 4 10.90 12.37 10.13
C HIS A 4 10.00 12.23 8.89
N LYS A 5 9.11 11.23 8.92
CA LYS A 5 8.08 10.98 7.90
C LYS A 5 6.98 12.03 8.09
N ALA A 6 7.12 13.20 7.49
CA ALA A 6 6.09 14.23 7.52
C ALA A 6 5.00 13.86 6.51
N VAL A 7 3.83 13.49 7.03
CA VAL A 7 2.60 13.42 6.23
C VAL A 7 2.08 14.85 6.10
N CYS A 8 2.02 15.39 4.88
CA CYS A 8 1.32 16.64 4.62
C CYS A 8 -0.19 16.39 4.80
N LEU A 9 -0.67 16.55 6.03
CA LEU A 9 -2.07 16.48 6.41
C LEU A 9 -2.68 17.89 6.29
N ASP A 10 -2.92 18.35 5.06
CA ASP A 10 -3.81 19.49 4.87
C ASP A 10 -5.20 19.13 5.41
N GLY A 11 -5.84 20.03 6.15
CA GLY A 11 -6.97 19.72 7.05
C GLY A 11 -8.21 19.08 6.42
N ASN A 12 -8.31 19.08 5.08
CA ASN A 12 -9.38 18.46 4.30
C ASN A 12 -9.02 17.06 3.75
N ILE A 13 -7.80 16.56 4.01
CA ILE A 13 -7.18 15.40 3.34
C ILE A 13 -6.81 14.31 4.37
N ARG A 14 -7.11 14.52 5.65
CA ARG A 14 -6.76 13.58 6.70
C ARG A 14 -7.72 12.38 6.70
N PRO A 15 -7.23 11.12 6.68
CA PRO A 15 -8.08 9.96 6.83
C PRO A 15 -8.92 10.07 8.11
N VAL A 16 -10.20 9.71 8.03
CA VAL A 16 -11.07 9.75 9.19
C VAL A 16 -10.65 8.61 10.13
N PRO A 17 -10.28 8.89 11.40
CA PRO A 17 -9.92 7.83 12.34
C PRO A 17 -11.01 6.76 12.41
N GLY A 18 -10.63 5.49 12.29
CA GLY A 18 -11.58 4.37 12.34
C GLY A 18 -12.37 4.09 11.07
N ASN A 19 -12.28 4.95 10.05
CA ASN A 19 -12.94 4.79 8.76
C ASN A 19 -11.99 5.16 7.62
N CYS A 20 -10.92 4.39 7.48
CA CYS A 20 -9.89 4.59 6.46
C CYS A 20 -9.34 3.24 5.99
N LEU A 21 -9.12 3.12 4.68
CA LEU A 21 -8.51 1.99 4.01
C LEU A 21 -7.08 2.34 3.60
N VAL A 22 -6.12 1.53 4.05
CA VAL A 22 -4.69 1.74 3.81
C VAL A 22 -4.10 0.54 3.11
N TYR A 23 -3.45 0.76 1.96
CA TYR A 23 -2.61 -0.23 1.29
C TYR A 23 -1.14 0.15 1.45
N SER A 24 -0.31 -0.80 1.87
CA SER A 24 1.12 -0.63 2.00
C SER A 24 1.87 -1.70 1.23
N PHE A 25 2.49 -1.30 0.12
CA PHE A 25 3.35 -2.14 -0.70
C PHE A 25 4.82 -1.95 -0.30
N GLY A 26 5.56 -3.06 -0.21
CA GLY A 26 6.98 -3.05 0.19
C GLY A 26 7.15 -2.78 1.68
N VAL A 27 6.63 -3.68 2.52
CA VAL A 27 6.73 -3.55 3.99
C VAL A 27 8.16 -3.86 4.49
N LYS A 28 8.85 -4.79 3.84
CA LYS A 28 10.20 -5.26 4.20
C LYS A 28 10.32 -5.58 5.70
N ASN A 29 11.18 -4.88 6.43
CA ASN A 29 11.49 -5.11 7.84
C ASN A 29 11.06 -3.96 8.77
N ASP A 30 10.43 -2.90 8.25
CA ASP A 30 9.93 -1.76 9.03
C ASP A 30 8.40 -1.70 8.97
N TRP A 31 7.75 -2.11 10.06
CA TRP A 31 6.29 -2.13 10.20
C TRP A 31 5.75 -0.86 10.90
N SER A 32 6.60 0.14 11.14
CA SER A 32 6.24 1.32 11.95
C SER A 32 5.10 2.13 11.35
N PHE A 33 5.01 2.17 10.02
CA PHE A 33 3.94 2.87 9.31
C PHE A 33 2.61 2.14 9.49
N GLU A 34 2.60 0.82 9.27
CA GLU A 34 1.41 -0.02 9.38
C GLU A 34 0.90 -0.01 10.83
N ASP A 35 1.80 -0.12 11.81
CA ASP A 35 1.48 -0.01 13.23
C ASP A 35 0.86 1.36 13.58
N ALA A 36 1.38 2.46 13.01
CA ALA A 36 0.82 3.79 13.23
C ALA A 36 -0.59 3.94 12.63
N MET A 37 -0.82 3.44 11.42
CA MET A 37 -2.13 3.50 10.75
C MET A 37 -3.17 2.59 11.43
N MET A 38 -2.74 1.43 11.92
CA MET A 38 -3.58 0.57 12.78
C MET A 38 -3.97 1.29 14.08
N LYS A 39 -3.02 1.94 14.75
CA LYS A 39 -3.26 2.71 15.97
C LYS A 39 -4.17 3.91 15.72
N TYR A 40 -4.09 4.49 14.52
CA TYR A 40 -5.00 5.53 14.05
C TYR A 40 -6.42 5.00 13.75
N GLY A 41 -6.60 3.68 13.75
CA GLY A 41 -7.88 3.00 13.63
C GLY A 41 -8.22 2.52 12.23
N CYS A 42 -7.34 2.72 11.24
CA CYS A 42 -7.55 2.30 9.87
C CYS A 42 -7.56 0.78 9.71
N GLU A 43 -8.17 0.35 8.61
CA GLU A 43 -8.05 -0.98 8.06
C GLU A 43 -6.81 -1.03 7.16
N VAL A 44 -5.83 -1.86 7.53
CA VAL A 44 -4.49 -1.80 6.92
C VAL A 44 -4.17 -3.13 6.25
N TYR A 45 -3.79 -3.05 4.97
CA TYR A 45 -3.37 -4.18 4.15
C TYR A 45 -1.92 -4.02 3.75
N GLY A 46 -1.08 -4.97 4.16
CA GLY A 46 0.33 -5.04 3.79
C GLY A 46 0.56 -6.01 2.64
N PHE A 47 1.42 -5.63 1.71
CA PHE A 47 1.74 -6.41 0.52
C PHE A 47 3.25 -6.44 0.31
N ASP A 48 3.85 -7.62 0.45
CA ASP A 48 5.27 -7.80 0.13
C ASP A 48 5.58 -9.27 -0.21
N PRO A 49 5.91 -9.59 -1.46
CA PRO A 49 6.20 -10.97 -1.87
C PRO A 49 7.58 -11.45 -1.38
N SER A 50 8.44 -10.55 -0.86
CA SER A 50 9.77 -10.89 -0.38
C SER A 50 9.79 -11.41 1.06
N ILE A 51 8.74 -11.13 1.84
CA ILE A 51 8.66 -11.52 3.25
C ILE A 51 8.32 -13.01 3.37
N ILE A 52 9.20 -13.76 4.04
CA ILE A 52 9.04 -15.21 4.26
C ILE A 52 8.05 -15.48 5.39
N GLU A 53 8.17 -14.77 6.50
CA GLU A 53 7.27 -14.90 7.64
C GLU A 53 6.70 -13.52 8.00
N PRO A 54 5.42 -13.28 7.71
CA PRO A 54 4.82 -12.00 8.06
C PRO A 54 4.65 -11.90 9.57
N LYS A 55 4.75 -10.67 10.10
CA LYS A 55 4.44 -10.37 11.50
C LYS A 55 3.01 -10.82 11.78
N GLN A 56 2.85 -11.86 12.61
CA GLN A 56 1.54 -12.23 13.13
C GLN A 56 1.14 -11.19 14.18
N THR A 57 0.31 -10.23 13.78
CA THR A 57 -0.30 -9.31 14.74
C THR A 57 -1.61 -9.95 15.22
N GLY A 58 -1.81 -10.07 16.53
CA GLY A 58 -3.09 -10.53 17.11
C GLY A 58 -4.22 -9.51 16.97
N VAL A 59 -4.02 -8.46 16.15
CA VAL A 59 -4.92 -7.33 16.00
C VAL A 59 -5.73 -7.53 14.72
N ARG A 60 -7.06 -7.54 14.85
CA ARG A 60 -8.03 -7.80 13.75
C ARG A 60 -7.95 -6.85 12.54
N LYS A 61 -7.07 -5.84 12.54
CA LYS A 61 -7.06 -4.74 11.56
C LYS A 61 -5.89 -4.75 10.59
N PHE A 62 -4.95 -5.68 10.73
CA PHE A 62 -3.84 -5.81 9.79
C PHE A 62 -3.86 -7.17 9.11
N ILE A 63 -3.91 -7.13 7.77
CA ILE A 63 -3.91 -8.31 6.93
C ILE A 63 -2.74 -8.20 5.97
N PHE A 64 -1.95 -9.27 5.88
CA PHE A 64 -0.74 -9.30 5.06
C PHE A 64 -0.85 -10.30 3.92
N TYR A 65 -0.38 -9.90 2.74
CA TYR A 65 -0.34 -10.71 1.53
C TYR A 65 1.06 -10.77 0.95
N LYS A 66 1.49 -11.98 0.55
CA LYS A 66 2.73 -12.19 -0.21
C LYS A 66 2.52 -11.91 -1.70
N ILE A 67 2.01 -10.71 -2.01
CA ILE A 67 1.68 -10.26 -3.36
C ILE A 67 2.47 -9.00 -3.64
N GLY A 68 3.08 -8.90 -4.83
CA GLY A 68 3.68 -7.67 -5.33
C GLY A 68 2.74 -6.88 -6.24
N LEU A 69 3.02 -5.59 -6.42
CA LEU A 69 2.27 -4.70 -7.31
C LEU A 69 2.96 -4.57 -8.67
N GLN A 70 2.21 -4.74 -9.75
CA GLN A 70 2.67 -4.55 -11.13
C GLN A 70 1.52 -4.16 -12.06
N GLY A 71 1.79 -3.75 -13.30
CA GLY A 71 0.74 -3.36 -14.26
C GLY A 71 -0.19 -4.48 -14.71
N LYS A 72 0.16 -5.75 -14.49
CA LYS A 72 -0.64 -6.92 -14.88
C LYS A 72 -0.41 -8.09 -13.92
N ASP A 73 -1.33 -9.04 -13.94
CA ASP A 73 -1.25 -10.23 -13.10
C ASP A 73 -0.29 -11.24 -13.75
N GLU A 74 0.80 -11.57 -13.05
CA GLU A 74 1.79 -12.53 -13.51
C GLU A 74 2.60 -13.12 -12.35
N VAL A 75 3.37 -14.16 -12.63
CA VAL A 75 4.47 -14.59 -11.76
C VAL A 75 5.76 -14.03 -12.34
N ASN A 76 6.47 -13.20 -11.59
CA ASN A 76 7.69 -12.59 -12.09
C ASN A 76 8.87 -13.60 -12.11
N LYS A 77 10.04 -13.17 -12.62
CA LYS A 77 11.25 -14.00 -12.72
C LYS A 77 11.76 -14.56 -11.38
N ARG A 78 11.33 -14.00 -10.25
CA ARG A 78 11.67 -14.44 -8.89
C ARG A 78 10.68 -15.45 -8.32
N GLY A 79 9.66 -15.84 -9.10
CA GLY A 79 8.59 -16.72 -8.65
C GLY A 79 7.56 -16.03 -7.77
N TRP A 80 7.53 -14.69 -7.74
CA TRP A 80 6.60 -13.94 -6.92
C TRP A 80 5.28 -13.70 -7.64
N GLU A 81 4.19 -13.85 -6.92
CA GLU A 81 2.86 -13.47 -7.40
C GLU A 81 2.77 -11.94 -7.46
N MET A 82 2.57 -11.43 -8.66
CA MET A 82 2.39 -10.01 -8.95
C MET A 82 0.96 -9.78 -9.43
N LYS A 83 0.32 -8.71 -8.96
CA LYS A 83 -1.03 -8.33 -9.36
C LYS A 83 -1.13 -6.86 -9.67
N SER A 84 -2.07 -6.51 -10.55
CA SER A 84 -2.52 -5.13 -10.70
C SER A 84 -3.28 -4.63 -9.48
N LEU A 85 -3.25 -3.31 -9.24
CA LEU A 85 -4.03 -2.68 -8.17
C LEU A 85 -5.52 -3.05 -8.29
N ARG A 86 -6.05 -3.06 -9.52
CA ARG A 86 -7.43 -3.46 -9.82
C ARG A 86 -7.71 -4.89 -9.38
N SER A 87 -6.83 -5.83 -9.72
CA SER A 87 -6.98 -7.22 -9.30
C SER A 87 -6.90 -7.39 -7.79
N ILE A 88 -6.05 -6.63 -7.10
CA ILE A 88 -5.96 -6.62 -5.64
C ILE A 88 -7.25 -6.08 -5.03
N MET A 89 -7.76 -4.95 -5.52
CA MET A 89 -9.04 -4.39 -5.05
C MET A 89 -10.19 -5.38 -5.26
N LYS A 90 -10.23 -6.07 -6.40
CA LYS A 90 -11.21 -7.14 -6.67
C LYS A 90 -11.06 -8.33 -5.74
N LEU A 91 -9.83 -8.81 -5.54
CA LEU A 91 -9.53 -9.92 -4.62
C LEU A 91 -10.02 -9.65 -3.20
N LEU A 92 -9.94 -8.38 -2.77
CA LEU A 92 -10.33 -7.94 -1.43
C LEU A 92 -11.77 -7.42 -1.34
N GLY A 93 -12.52 -7.41 -2.45
CA GLY A 93 -13.89 -6.86 -2.49
C GLY A 93 -13.96 -5.34 -2.29
N HIS A 94 -12.87 -4.63 -2.57
CA HIS A 94 -12.72 -3.18 -2.39
C HIS A 94 -12.98 -2.38 -3.67
N GLU A 95 -13.56 -2.97 -4.71
CA GLU A 95 -13.81 -2.32 -6.01
C GLU A 95 -14.62 -1.02 -5.91
N ASN A 96 -15.49 -0.92 -4.89
CA ASN A 96 -16.32 0.25 -4.62
C ASN A 96 -15.84 1.07 -3.41
N ARG A 97 -14.59 0.90 -2.99
CA ARG A 97 -13.99 1.63 -1.86
C ARG A 97 -12.88 2.55 -2.35
N ILE A 98 -12.68 3.65 -1.64
CA ILE A 98 -11.56 4.56 -1.83
C ILE A 98 -10.40 4.05 -0.96
N ILE A 99 -9.20 4.02 -1.52
CA ILE A 99 -7.97 3.82 -0.75
C ILE A 99 -7.57 5.20 -0.22
N ASP A 100 -7.73 5.43 1.09
CA ASP A 100 -7.39 6.70 1.74
C ASP A 100 -5.88 6.96 1.78
N VAL A 101 -5.10 5.89 1.92
CA VAL A 101 -3.64 5.98 1.91
C VAL A 101 -3.05 4.81 1.15
N LEU A 102 -2.25 5.14 0.13
CA LEU A 102 -1.47 4.18 -0.63
C LEU A 102 0.02 4.46 -0.40
N LYS A 103 0.67 3.61 0.39
CA LYS A 103 2.12 3.58 0.50
C LYS A 103 2.67 2.65 -0.57
N MET A 104 3.57 3.17 -1.40
CA MET A 104 4.35 2.40 -2.36
C MET A 104 5.81 2.67 -2.02
N ASP A 105 6.51 1.64 -1.56
CA ASP A 105 7.96 1.67 -1.33
C ASP A 105 8.57 0.50 -2.11
N ILE A 106 8.53 0.64 -3.45
CA ILE A 106 8.93 -0.41 -4.41
C ILE A 106 10.05 0.14 -5.29
N GLU A 107 11.27 -0.35 -5.09
CA GLU A 107 12.49 0.34 -5.53
C GLU A 107 12.75 0.43 -7.05
N GLU A 108 11.79 0.11 -7.93
CA GLU A 108 12.00 0.19 -9.39
C GLU A 108 10.69 0.21 -10.22
N SER A 109 9.53 -0.12 -9.65
CA SER A 109 8.23 -0.25 -10.35
C SER A 109 7.24 0.88 -10.07
N GLU A 110 7.68 1.88 -9.30
CA GLU A 110 6.89 3.04 -8.89
C GLU A 110 6.37 3.86 -10.10
N TYR A 111 7.17 4.00 -11.17
CA TYR A 111 6.82 4.80 -12.34
C TYR A 111 5.90 4.10 -13.34
N GLU A 112 5.94 2.76 -13.40
CA GLU A 112 5.11 1.97 -14.33
C GLU A 112 3.67 1.76 -13.82
N ALA A 113 3.46 1.89 -12.50
CA ALA A 113 2.14 1.76 -11.89
C ALA A 113 1.27 3.02 -12.04
N ILE A 114 1.91 4.20 -12.16
CA ILE A 114 1.25 5.53 -12.20
C ILE A 114 0.22 5.68 -13.31
N PRO A 115 0.51 5.30 -14.58
CA PRO A 115 -0.42 5.57 -15.68
C PRO A 115 -1.71 4.75 -15.55
N ASN A 116 -1.61 3.51 -15.05
CA ASN A 116 -2.76 2.61 -14.85
C ASN A 116 -3.60 2.98 -13.63
N MET A 117 -3.04 3.79 -12.74
CA MET A 117 -3.65 4.25 -11.52
C MET A 117 -4.62 5.42 -11.80
N ILE A 118 -4.18 6.41 -12.57
CA ILE A 118 -4.96 7.62 -12.90
C ILE A 118 -6.22 7.30 -13.73
N ASP A 119 -6.20 6.24 -14.55
CA ASP A 119 -7.29 5.91 -15.49
C ASP A 119 -8.52 5.26 -14.82
N THR A 120 -8.41 4.86 -13.55
CA THR A 120 -9.53 4.22 -12.82
C THR A 120 -10.47 5.21 -12.14
N GLY A 121 -10.16 6.52 -12.14
CA GLY A 121 -10.96 7.54 -11.45
C GLY A 121 -11.00 7.40 -9.92
N ASN A 122 -10.34 6.39 -9.35
CA ASN A 122 -10.39 6.00 -7.94
C ASN A 122 -9.22 6.54 -7.11
N ILE A 123 -8.44 7.45 -7.70
CA ILE A 123 -7.29 8.08 -7.06
C ILE A 123 -7.14 9.47 -7.64
N THR A 124 -7.17 10.47 -6.75
CA THR A 124 -6.82 11.83 -7.14
C THR A 124 -5.29 11.94 -7.31
N PRO A 125 -4.78 12.79 -8.22
CA PRO A 125 -3.39 12.74 -8.73
C PRO A 125 -2.24 13.03 -7.74
N TRP A 126 -2.45 12.97 -6.43
CA TRP A 126 -1.48 13.41 -5.42
C TRP A 126 -1.04 12.29 -4.45
N HIS A 127 -1.39 11.04 -4.75
CA HIS A 127 -1.16 9.86 -3.88
C HIS A 127 0.13 9.08 -4.16
N MET A 128 1.20 9.76 -4.53
CA MET A 128 2.44 9.09 -4.91
C MET A 128 3.57 9.40 -3.94
N TRP A 129 3.96 8.39 -3.17
CA TRP A 129 5.25 8.35 -2.50
C TRP A 129 6.24 7.72 -3.47
N LEU A 130 7.19 8.53 -3.97
CA LEU A 130 8.34 8.08 -4.74
C LEU A 130 9.56 8.25 -3.84
N ASN A 131 10.13 7.16 -3.35
CA ASN A 131 11.39 7.26 -2.62
C ASN A 131 12.53 7.11 -3.63
N SER A 132 12.80 8.17 -4.40
CA SER A 132 14.04 8.23 -5.16
C SER A 132 15.20 8.46 -4.19
N ARG A 133 15.78 7.39 -3.64
CA ARG A 133 17.10 7.44 -3.05
C ARG A 133 18.12 6.88 -4.03
N LYS A 134 19.03 7.76 -4.46
CA LYS A 134 20.41 7.36 -4.70
C LYS A 134 21.09 6.98 -3.38
#